data_AF-A0A958DF96-F1
#
_entry.id   AF-A0A958DF96-F1
#
_cell.length_a   1.000
_cell.length_b   1.000
_cell.length_c   1.000
_cell.angle_alpha   90.00
_cell.angle_beta   90.00
_cell.angle_gamma   90.00
#
_symmetry.space_group_name_H-M   'P 1'
#
loop_
_entity.id
_entity.type
_entity.pdbx_description
1 polymer ?
#
loop_
_entity_poly.entity_id
_entity_poly.type
_entity_poly.pdbx_seq_one_letter_code
_entity_poly.pdbx_strand_id
1 'polypeptide(L)'
;PARLAQVTLSDFLARLARETAVNDDGQRVAHWVYRPELAAEQAVADAQAAGGPRFALVIDQFEEIITVHPGRWREREDFFRHLNQALLDDPNLWVVLALREDYVAALDPYAELAFNRLRARFYMERMQVSNGLEAVRRPAELGGRPFAPGVAEQLVDELRQVRVPGRDETLPGQYVEPVQLQVVCYQLWERLAEGAEGPDEPPISFEDLA
;
A
#
# COMPACT_ATOMS: atom_id res chain seq x y z
N PRO A 1 17.68 8.69 14.79
CA PRO A 1 18.05 7.32 14.35
C PRO A 1 18.64 6.43 15.45
N ALA A 2 19.77 6.81 16.09
CA ALA A 2 20.46 5.95 17.07
C ALA A 2 19.65 5.60 18.33
N ARG A 3 18.74 6.47 18.78
CA ARG A 3 17.90 6.23 19.96
C ARG A 3 16.91 5.08 19.84
N LEU A 4 16.52 4.71 18.61
CA LEU A 4 15.58 3.61 18.37
C LEU A 4 16.26 2.26 18.20
N ALA A 5 17.57 2.24 17.95
CA ALA A 5 18.32 1.02 17.64
C ALA A 5 18.40 0.01 18.80
N GLN A 6 18.06 0.44 20.02
CA GLN A 6 18.08 -0.39 21.23
C GLN A 6 16.68 -0.62 21.81
N VAL A 7 15.64 -0.12 21.15
CA VAL A 7 14.25 -0.24 21.63
C VAL A 7 13.64 -1.49 20.99
N THR A 8 12.98 -2.34 21.80
CA THR A 8 12.25 -3.49 21.29
C THR A 8 11.05 -3.02 20.46
N LEU A 9 10.53 -3.87 19.56
CA LEU A 9 9.35 -3.49 18.79
C LEU A 9 8.12 -3.28 19.69
N SER A 10 7.93 -4.12 20.71
CA SER A 10 6.85 -3.95 21.71
C SER A 10 6.95 -2.59 22.40
N ASP A 11 8.14 -2.22 22.90
CA ASP A 11 8.34 -0.92 23.55
C ASP A 11 8.13 0.25 22.59
N PHE A 12 8.54 0.09 21.33
CA PHE A 12 8.36 1.11 20.32
C PHE A 12 6.88 1.36 20.04
N LEU A 13 6.11 0.30 19.81
CA LEU A 13 4.68 0.35 19.53
C LEU A 13 3.90 0.89 20.74
N ALA A 14 4.25 0.48 21.95
CA ALA A 14 3.64 0.97 23.19
C ALA A 14 3.85 2.47 23.41
N ARG A 15 4.86 3.07 22.76
CA ARG A 15 5.16 4.52 22.83
C ARG A 15 4.67 5.29 21.62
N LEU A 16 3.97 4.65 20.67
CA LEU A 16 3.30 5.34 19.58
C LEU A 16 1.95 5.88 20.06
N ALA A 17 1.78 7.19 19.98
CA ALA A 17 0.53 7.87 20.28
C ALA A 17 -0.12 8.37 18.99
N ARG A 18 -1.43 8.15 18.85
CA ARG A 18 -2.21 8.72 17.76
C ARG A 18 -2.59 10.16 18.13
N GLU A 19 -2.12 11.10 17.33
CA GLU A 19 -2.50 12.50 17.42
C GLU A 19 -3.43 12.86 16.27
N THR A 20 -4.19 13.93 16.42
CA THR A 20 -5.04 14.46 15.35
C THR A 20 -4.69 15.91 15.14
N ALA A 21 -4.30 16.25 13.93
CA ALA A 21 -4.06 17.60 13.47
C ALA A 21 -5.14 18.00 12.45
N VAL A 22 -5.23 19.29 12.15
CA VAL A 22 -5.99 19.81 11.02
C VAL A 22 -4.96 20.20 9.96
N ASN A 23 -5.08 19.67 8.75
CA ASN A 23 -4.20 20.05 7.64
C ASN A 23 -4.60 21.42 7.07
N ASP A 24 -3.82 21.93 6.12
CA ASP A 24 -4.05 23.25 5.50
C ASP A 24 -5.41 23.34 4.77
N ASP A 25 -5.99 22.21 4.39
CA ASP A 25 -7.32 22.09 3.77
C ASP A 25 -8.48 22.03 4.78
N GLY A 26 -8.20 22.20 6.08
CA GLY A 26 -9.20 22.13 7.14
C GLY A 26 -9.67 20.71 7.49
N GLN A 27 -9.03 19.67 6.94
CA GLN A 27 -9.36 18.27 7.18
C GLN A 27 -8.65 17.75 8.43
N ARG A 28 -9.36 16.96 9.23
CA ARG A 28 -8.77 16.26 10.38
C ARG A 28 -7.95 15.08 9.90
N VAL A 29 -6.63 15.15 10.10
CA VAL A 29 -5.68 14.08 9.80
C VAL A 29 -5.15 13.49 11.09
N ALA A 30 -5.12 12.15 11.17
CA ALA A 30 -4.49 11.45 12.28
C ALA A 30 -3.06 11.08 11.89
N HIS A 31 -2.11 11.35 12.78
CA HIS A 31 -0.72 10.97 12.60
C HIS A 31 -0.20 10.27 13.87
N TRP A 32 0.83 9.45 13.68
CA TRP A 32 1.46 8.71 14.78
C TRP A 32 2.73 9.41 15.22
N VAL A 33 2.86 9.63 16.54
CA VAL A 33 4.03 10.27 17.14
C VAL A 33 4.65 9.31 18.14
N TYR A 34 5.97 9.12 18.03
CA TYR A 34 6.74 8.39 19.02
C TYR A 34 7.01 9.27 20.24
N ARG A 35 6.48 8.84 21.40
CA ARG A 35 6.58 9.57 22.68
C ARG A 35 7.44 8.77 23.67
N PRO A 36 8.76 9.01 23.71
CA PRO A 36 9.67 8.26 24.56
C PRO A 36 9.37 8.39 26.06
N GLU A 37 8.63 9.43 26.48
CA GLU A 37 8.19 9.66 27.84
C GLU A 37 7.04 8.75 28.32
N LEU A 38 6.34 8.06 27.40
CA LEU A 38 5.28 7.12 27.78
C LEU A 38 5.87 5.86 28.41
N ALA A 39 5.25 5.40 29.50
CA ALA A 39 5.56 4.12 30.11
C ALA A 39 4.92 3.00 29.27
N ALA A 40 5.75 2.14 28.68
CA ALA A 40 5.30 1.04 27.82
C ALA A 40 4.31 0.10 28.54
N GLU A 41 4.53 -0.14 29.84
CA GLU A 41 3.67 -0.98 30.69
C GLU A 41 2.23 -0.46 30.77
N GLN A 42 2.05 0.87 30.81
CA GLN A 42 0.72 1.50 30.89
C GLN A 42 -0.05 1.35 29.58
N ALA A 43 0.63 1.54 28.44
CA ALA A 43 0.03 1.42 27.12
C ALA A 43 -0.37 -0.02 26.78
N VAL A 44 0.44 -1.00 27.18
CA VAL A 44 0.11 -2.43 27.03
C VAL A 44 -1.09 -2.80 27.92
N ALA A 45 -1.15 -2.30 29.16
CA ALA A 45 -2.29 -2.52 30.04
C ALA A 45 -3.59 -1.92 29.49
N ASP A 46 -3.52 -0.71 28.91
CA ASP A 46 -4.67 -0.05 28.27
C ASP A 46 -5.12 -0.80 27.00
N ALA A 47 -4.19 -1.38 26.23
CA ALA A 47 -4.50 -2.22 25.07
C ALA A 47 -5.14 -3.57 25.48
N GLN A 48 -4.67 -4.17 26.59
CA GLN A 48 -5.19 -5.45 27.10
C GLN A 48 -6.54 -5.32 27.84
N ALA A 49 -6.90 -4.12 28.30
CA ALA A 49 -8.23 -3.84 28.81
C ALA A 49 -9.25 -3.96 27.66
N ALA A 50 -10.06 -5.02 27.69
CA ALA A 50 -11.01 -5.38 26.64
C ALA A 50 -11.84 -4.17 26.16
N GLY A 51 -11.62 -3.77 24.90
CA GLY A 51 -12.25 -2.59 24.29
C GLY A 51 -11.27 -1.57 23.68
N GLY A 52 -9.97 -1.79 23.82
CA GLY A 52 -8.94 -0.98 23.15
C GLY A 52 -9.08 -0.96 21.62
N PRO A 53 -8.68 0.13 20.96
CA PRO A 53 -8.65 0.22 19.50
C PRO A 53 -7.72 -0.85 18.89
N ARG A 54 -8.16 -1.47 17.80
CA ARG A 54 -7.32 -2.38 17.00
C ARG A 54 -6.41 -1.59 16.09
N PHE A 55 -5.16 -2.01 15.97
CA PHE A 55 -4.16 -1.37 15.12
C PHE A 55 -3.57 -2.36 14.14
N ALA A 56 -3.25 -1.89 12.93
CA ALA A 56 -2.50 -2.64 11.95
C ALA A 56 -1.15 -1.95 11.70
N LEU A 57 -0.05 -2.65 11.98
CA LEU A 57 1.28 -2.30 11.53
C LEU A 57 1.46 -2.86 10.12
N VAL A 58 1.50 -1.97 9.13
CA VAL A 58 1.81 -2.33 7.74
C VAL A 58 3.27 -2.04 7.48
N ILE A 59 4.02 -3.07 7.11
CA ILE A 59 5.42 -2.96 6.70
C ILE A 59 5.46 -3.22 5.20
N ASP A 60 5.59 -2.13 4.44
CA ASP A 60 5.75 -2.18 2.99
C ASP A 60 7.19 -2.49 2.60
N GLN A 61 7.39 -3.01 1.39
CA GLN A 61 8.69 -3.42 0.84
C GLN A 61 9.50 -4.32 1.80
N PHE A 62 8.83 -5.26 2.47
CA PHE A 62 9.45 -6.05 3.52
C PHE A 62 10.63 -6.90 3.02
N GLU A 63 10.75 -7.16 1.72
CA GLU A 63 11.92 -7.79 1.12
C GLU A 63 13.25 -7.06 1.39
N GLU A 64 13.22 -5.77 1.73
CA GLU A 64 14.43 -4.98 2.04
C GLU A 64 15.23 -5.53 3.22
N ILE A 65 14.58 -6.25 4.14
CA ILE A 65 15.25 -6.97 5.22
C ILE A 65 16.28 -7.98 4.69
N ILE A 66 16.08 -8.48 3.47
CA ILE A 66 16.94 -9.42 2.78
C ILE A 66 17.84 -8.70 1.76
N THR A 67 17.27 -7.82 0.94
CA THR A 67 17.94 -7.28 -0.26
C THR A 67 18.88 -6.11 0.02
N VAL A 68 18.47 -5.15 0.86
CA VAL A 68 19.23 -3.90 1.11
C VAL A 68 20.30 -4.09 2.18
N HIS A 69 20.08 -4.99 3.13
CA HIS A 69 20.97 -5.23 4.26
C HIS A 69 21.51 -6.68 4.34
N PRO A 70 22.24 -7.16 3.31
CA PRO A 70 22.74 -8.54 3.29
C PRO A 70 23.71 -8.84 4.45
N GLY A 71 24.48 -7.85 4.90
CA GLY A 71 25.42 -7.99 6.01
C GLY A 71 24.77 -8.13 7.40
N ARG A 72 23.48 -7.79 7.54
CA ARG A 72 22.74 -7.84 8.81
C ARG A 72 21.99 -9.15 9.02
N TRP A 73 22.36 -10.21 8.31
CA TRP A 73 21.68 -11.51 8.39
C TRP A 73 21.56 -12.07 9.81
N ARG A 74 22.51 -11.73 10.70
CA ARG A 74 22.49 -12.11 12.13
C ARG A 74 21.40 -11.40 12.94
N GLU A 75 21.00 -10.19 12.55
CA GLU A 75 19.96 -9.40 13.24
C GLU A 75 18.54 -9.80 12.79
N ARG A 76 18.40 -10.55 11.70
CA ARG A 76 17.08 -10.89 11.12
C ARG A 76 16.25 -11.78 12.03
N GLU A 77 16.86 -12.80 12.63
CA GLU A 77 16.15 -13.66 13.57
C GLU A 77 15.61 -12.87 14.77
N ASP A 78 16.41 -11.96 15.31
CA ASP A 78 16.02 -11.11 16.42
C ASP A 78 14.85 -10.21 16.05
N PHE A 79 14.82 -9.67 14.83
CA PHE A 79 13.67 -8.94 14.31
C PHE A 79 12.39 -9.79 14.32
N PHE A 80 12.42 -11.02 13.80
CA PHE A 80 11.23 -11.89 13.81
C PHE A 80 10.79 -12.28 15.23
N ARG A 81 11.75 -12.49 16.14
CA ARG A 81 11.45 -12.74 17.56
C ARG A 81 10.76 -11.53 18.20
N HIS A 82 11.26 -10.32 17.96
CA HIS A 82 10.63 -9.08 18.45
C HIS A 82 9.23 -8.88 17.86
N LEU A 83 9.04 -9.19 16.57
CA LEU A 83 7.74 -9.11 15.91
C LEU A 83 6.72 -10.07 16.52
N ASN A 84 7.14 -11.31 16.77
CA ASN A 84 6.28 -12.29 17.41
C ASN A 84 5.98 -11.92 18.87
N GLN A 85 6.95 -11.38 19.60
CA GLN A 85 6.72 -10.91 20.98
C GLN A 85 5.71 -9.76 21.02
N ALA A 86 5.81 -8.78 20.11
CA ALA A 86 4.84 -7.68 20.03
C ALA A 86 3.40 -8.16 19.79
N LEU A 87 3.21 -9.18 18.94
CA LEU A 87 1.90 -9.79 18.71
C LEU A 87 1.36 -10.55 19.94
N LEU A 88 2.23 -11.09 20.79
CA LEU A 88 1.84 -11.76 22.04
C LEU A 88 1.51 -10.74 23.14
N ASP A 89 2.25 -9.63 23.20
CA ASP A 89 2.08 -8.59 24.22
C ASP A 89 0.80 -7.79 23.99
N ASP A 90 0.42 -7.55 22.72
CA ASP A 90 -0.75 -6.76 22.35
C ASP A 90 -1.77 -7.57 21.51
N PRO A 91 -2.90 -8.03 22.10
CA PRO A 91 -3.93 -8.78 21.37
C PRO A 91 -4.71 -7.94 20.35
N ASN A 92 -4.55 -6.61 20.36
CA ASN A 92 -5.18 -5.70 19.41
C ASN A 92 -4.25 -5.32 18.23
N LEU A 93 -3.01 -5.80 18.23
CA LEU A 93 -2.04 -5.59 17.15
C LEU A 93 -2.22 -6.61 16.02
N TRP A 94 -2.36 -6.08 14.81
CA TRP A 94 -2.30 -6.83 13.56
C TRP A 94 -1.03 -6.42 12.81
N VAL A 95 -0.38 -7.37 12.14
CA VAL A 95 0.79 -7.08 11.31
C VAL A 95 0.50 -7.53 9.88
N VAL A 96 0.76 -6.64 8.93
CA VAL A 96 0.73 -6.94 7.49
C VAL A 96 2.11 -6.70 6.92
N LEU A 97 2.73 -7.76 6.42
CA LEU A 97 4.00 -7.68 5.71
C LEU A 97 3.69 -7.69 4.22
N ALA A 98 3.91 -6.57 3.55
CA ALA A 98 3.79 -6.47 2.10
C ALA A 98 5.18 -6.64 1.47
N LEU A 99 5.27 -7.56 0.52
CA LEU A 99 6.49 -7.88 -0.20
C LEU A 99 6.15 -8.45 -1.57
N ARG A 100 7.12 -8.43 -2.47
CA ARG A 100 6.99 -9.11 -3.76
C ARG A 100 7.05 -10.63 -3.61
N GLU A 101 6.34 -11.33 -4.49
CA GLU A 101 6.19 -12.80 -4.43
C GLU A 101 7.51 -13.57 -4.54
N ASP A 102 8.48 -13.02 -5.30
CA ASP A 102 9.80 -13.61 -5.53
C ASP A 102 10.64 -13.71 -4.25
N TYR A 103 10.31 -12.92 -3.22
CA TYR A 103 10.97 -12.94 -1.93
C TYR A 103 10.27 -13.77 -0.86
N VAL A 104 9.10 -14.34 -1.14
CA VAL A 104 8.35 -15.13 -0.14
C VAL A 104 9.15 -16.34 0.35
N ALA A 105 9.81 -17.06 -0.56
CA ALA A 105 10.63 -18.23 -0.20
C ALA A 105 11.86 -17.84 0.66
N ALA A 106 12.37 -16.62 0.50
CA ALA A 106 13.49 -16.14 1.30
C ALA A 106 13.12 -15.91 2.79
N LEU A 107 11.82 -15.90 3.12
CA LEU A 107 11.33 -15.84 4.49
C LEU A 107 11.23 -17.20 5.18
N ASP A 108 11.28 -18.31 4.43
CA ASP A 108 11.11 -19.66 4.98
C ASP A 108 12.04 -19.98 6.18
N PRO A 109 13.34 -19.57 6.19
CA PRO A 109 14.21 -19.79 7.35
C PRO A 109 13.70 -19.15 8.65
N TYR A 110 12.88 -18.11 8.55
CA TYR A 110 12.35 -17.35 9.69
C TYR A 110 10.90 -17.70 10.03
N ALA A 111 10.24 -18.55 9.24
CA ALA A 111 8.84 -18.89 9.44
C ALA A 111 8.57 -19.45 10.84
N GLU A 112 9.45 -20.30 11.37
CA GLU A 112 9.31 -20.88 12.72
C GLU A 112 9.37 -19.83 13.84
N LEU A 113 9.94 -18.65 13.57
CA LEU A 113 10.07 -17.54 14.54
C LEU A 113 8.88 -16.58 14.52
N ALA A 114 8.04 -16.67 13.48
CA ALA A 114 6.94 -15.74 13.25
C ALA A 114 5.59 -16.34 13.64
N PHE A 115 4.65 -15.48 14.03
CA PHE A 115 3.28 -15.87 14.36
C PHE A 115 2.63 -16.63 13.19
N ASN A 116 1.91 -17.72 13.51
CA ASN A 116 1.27 -18.61 12.54
C ASN A 116 2.19 -19.08 11.41
N ARG A 117 3.51 -19.08 11.62
CA ARG A 117 4.53 -19.49 10.64
C ARG A 117 4.39 -18.82 9.27
N LEU A 118 3.94 -17.56 9.22
CA LEU A 118 3.68 -16.83 7.98
C LEU A 118 2.74 -17.58 7.00
N ARG A 119 1.82 -18.40 7.52
CA ARG A 119 0.90 -19.21 6.70
C ARG A 119 -0.26 -18.42 6.10
N ALA A 120 -0.66 -17.32 6.75
CA ALA A 120 -1.66 -16.42 6.21
C ALA A 120 -1.02 -15.60 5.08
N ARG A 121 -1.25 -16.01 3.83
CA ARG A 121 -0.71 -15.39 2.62
C ARG A 121 -1.86 -14.94 1.74
N PHE A 122 -1.84 -13.67 1.37
CA PHE A 122 -2.81 -13.08 0.46
C PHE A 122 -2.07 -12.64 -0.79
N TYR A 123 -2.39 -13.24 -1.92
CA TYR A 123 -1.80 -12.87 -3.20
C TYR A 123 -2.62 -11.76 -3.82
N MET A 124 -1.95 -10.70 -4.25
CA MET A 124 -2.59 -9.64 -5.00
C MET A 124 -2.68 -10.09 -6.47
N GLU A 125 -3.90 -10.31 -6.94
CA GLU A 125 -4.11 -10.76 -8.32
C GLU A 125 -3.77 -9.67 -9.33
N ARG A 126 -3.44 -10.09 -10.56
CA ARG A 126 -3.25 -9.18 -11.69
C ARG A 126 -4.55 -8.40 -11.92
N MET A 127 -4.42 -7.13 -12.32
CA MET A 127 -5.57 -6.25 -12.52
C MET A 127 -6.41 -6.70 -13.72
N GLN A 128 -7.64 -7.12 -13.42
CA GLN A 128 -8.65 -7.47 -14.43
C GLN A 128 -9.19 -6.22 -15.12
N VAL A 129 -9.77 -6.38 -16.31
CA VAL A 129 -10.41 -5.30 -17.07
C VAL A 129 -11.47 -4.56 -16.25
N SER A 130 -12.31 -5.29 -15.51
CA SER A 130 -13.34 -4.69 -14.64
C SER A 130 -12.72 -3.77 -13.57
N ASN A 131 -11.59 -4.18 -12.99
CA ASN A 131 -10.91 -3.43 -11.94
C ASN A 131 -10.20 -2.20 -12.54
N GLY A 132 -9.63 -2.33 -13.74
CA GLY A 132 -9.07 -1.20 -14.48
C GLY A 132 -10.14 -0.16 -14.83
N LEU A 133 -11.32 -0.59 -15.27
CA LEU A 133 -12.45 0.30 -15.55
C LEU A 133 -12.91 1.06 -14.31
N GLU A 134 -13.04 0.41 -13.16
CA GLU A 134 -13.36 1.10 -11.91
C GLU A 134 -12.26 2.09 -11.51
N ALA A 135 -10.98 1.69 -11.63
CA ALA A 135 -9.84 2.52 -11.31
C ALA A 135 -9.73 3.78 -12.17
N VAL A 136 -10.23 3.74 -13.42
CA VAL A 136 -10.28 4.88 -14.33
C VAL A 136 -11.51 5.75 -14.07
N ARG A 137 -12.70 5.15 -13.97
CA ARG A 137 -13.98 5.88 -13.90
C ARG A 137 -14.18 6.60 -12.58
N ARG A 138 -13.93 5.91 -11.46
CA ARG A 138 -14.30 6.42 -10.14
C ARG A 138 -13.54 7.70 -9.77
N PRO A 139 -12.21 7.83 -10.03
CA PRO A 139 -11.52 9.10 -9.83
C PRO A 139 -12.06 10.22 -10.71
N ALA A 140 -12.42 9.94 -11.97
CA ALA A 140 -12.99 10.92 -12.89
C ALA A 140 -14.37 11.42 -12.46
N GLU A 141 -15.23 10.51 -11.96
CA GLU A 141 -16.51 10.87 -11.35
C GLU A 141 -16.33 11.73 -10.09
N LEU A 142 -15.40 11.37 -9.21
CA LEU A 142 -15.09 12.16 -8.01
C LEU A 142 -14.49 13.54 -8.35
N GLY A 143 -13.74 13.62 -9.44
CA GLY A 143 -13.22 14.87 -10.01
C GLY A 143 -14.24 15.69 -10.77
N GLY A 144 -15.51 15.25 -10.85
CA GLY A 144 -16.59 15.97 -11.52
C GLY A 144 -16.55 15.92 -13.05
N ARG A 145 -15.67 15.12 -13.65
CA ARG A 145 -15.48 15.02 -15.10
C ARG A 145 -15.53 13.55 -15.55
N PRO A 146 -16.71 12.91 -15.57
CA PRO A 146 -16.82 11.49 -15.93
C PRO A 146 -16.42 11.24 -17.40
N PHE A 147 -16.12 9.99 -17.73
CA PHE A 147 -15.87 9.58 -19.12
C PHE A 147 -17.17 9.50 -19.93
N ALA A 148 -17.12 9.91 -21.20
CA ALA A 148 -18.17 9.64 -22.17
C ALA A 148 -18.28 8.12 -22.45
N PRO A 149 -19.45 7.64 -22.93
CA PRO A 149 -19.66 6.21 -23.19
C PRO A 149 -18.60 5.60 -24.11
N GLY A 150 -17.98 4.49 -23.67
CA GLY A 150 -16.98 3.75 -24.44
C GLY A 150 -15.55 4.28 -24.35
N VAL A 151 -15.33 5.48 -23.81
CA VAL A 151 -13.98 6.10 -23.76
C VAL A 151 -13.11 5.40 -22.72
N ALA A 152 -13.65 5.14 -21.53
CA ALA A 152 -12.92 4.41 -20.49
C ALA A 152 -12.60 2.97 -20.92
N GLU A 153 -13.53 2.31 -21.64
CA GLU A 153 -13.32 0.99 -22.23
C GLU A 153 -12.19 0.99 -23.23
N GLN A 154 -12.17 1.95 -24.16
CA GLN A 154 -11.08 2.07 -25.13
C GLN A 154 -9.73 2.25 -24.42
N LEU A 155 -9.64 3.16 -23.46
CA LEU A 155 -8.41 3.38 -22.69
C LEU A 155 -7.92 2.08 -22.02
N VAL A 156 -8.81 1.35 -21.35
CA VAL A 156 -8.47 0.09 -20.69
C VAL A 156 -8.10 -1.01 -21.70
N ASP A 157 -8.76 -1.03 -22.86
CA ASP A 157 -8.46 -1.97 -23.95
C ASP A 157 -7.11 -1.71 -24.60
N GLU A 158 -6.68 -0.45 -24.71
CA GLU A 158 -5.35 -0.05 -25.16
C GLU A 158 -4.28 -0.45 -24.14
N LEU A 159 -4.53 -0.20 -22.84
CA LEU A 159 -3.61 -0.52 -21.75
C LEU A 159 -3.38 -2.02 -21.51
N ARG A 160 -4.25 -2.88 -22.03
CA ARG A 160 -4.07 -4.34 -21.99
C ARG A 160 -3.46 -4.90 -23.25
N GLN A 161 -3.13 -4.11 -24.26
CA GLN A 161 -2.49 -4.63 -25.48
C GLN A 161 -1.10 -5.18 -25.16
N VAL A 162 -0.81 -6.39 -25.63
CA VAL A 162 0.49 -7.05 -25.45
C VAL A 162 1.11 -7.29 -26.82
N ARG A 163 2.39 -6.92 -26.98
CA ARG A 163 3.16 -7.22 -28.18
C ARG A 163 3.52 -8.70 -28.22
N VAL A 164 3.22 -9.34 -29.34
CA VAL A 164 3.57 -10.75 -29.57
C VAL A 164 5.04 -10.83 -29.98
N PRO A 165 5.91 -11.60 -29.28
CA PRO A 165 7.30 -11.75 -29.69
C PRO A 165 7.43 -12.28 -31.12
N GLY A 166 8.24 -11.62 -31.94
CA GLY A 166 8.48 -12.01 -33.33
C GLY A 166 7.38 -11.62 -34.32
N ARG A 167 6.40 -10.80 -33.91
CA ARG A 167 5.42 -10.18 -34.80
C ARG A 167 5.31 -8.69 -34.52
N ASP A 168 4.91 -7.93 -35.54
CA ASP A 168 4.67 -6.47 -35.41
C ASP A 168 3.27 -6.15 -34.85
N GLU A 169 2.42 -7.17 -34.65
CA GLU A 169 1.06 -7.02 -34.13
C GLU A 169 0.98 -7.06 -32.59
N THR A 170 -0.02 -6.36 -32.05
CA THR A 170 -0.43 -6.47 -30.64
C THR A 170 -1.73 -7.25 -30.54
N LEU A 171 -1.93 -7.96 -29.44
CA LEU A 171 -3.18 -8.64 -29.13
C LEU A 171 -3.70 -8.19 -27.76
N PRO A 172 -5.02 -8.18 -27.54
CA PRO A 172 -5.58 -7.92 -26.22
C PRO A 172 -5.09 -8.95 -25.21
N GLY A 173 -4.39 -8.47 -24.19
CA GLY A 173 -3.99 -9.24 -23.02
C GLY A 173 -5.17 -9.50 -22.09
N GLN A 174 -4.98 -10.46 -21.20
CA GLN A 174 -5.96 -10.80 -20.17
C GLN A 174 -6.06 -9.73 -19.08
N TYR A 175 -4.94 -9.05 -18.78
CA TYR A 175 -4.81 -8.15 -17.65
C TYR A 175 -4.38 -6.76 -18.09
N VAL A 176 -4.79 -5.77 -17.31
CA VAL A 176 -4.36 -4.37 -17.43
C VAL A 176 -3.06 -4.21 -16.64
N GLU A 177 -2.10 -3.45 -17.16
CA GLU A 177 -0.87 -3.16 -16.42
C GLU A 177 -1.07 -1.93 -15.51
N PRO A 178 -1.11 -2.08 -14.17
CA PRO A 178 -1.47 -0.99 -13.26
C PRO A 178 -0.53 0.21 -13.34
N VAL A 179 0.77 -0.04 -13.55
CA VAL A 179 1.75 1.05 -13.67
C VAL A 179 1.50 1.89 -14.93
N GLN A 180 1.18 1.24 -16.05
CA GLN A 180 0.85 1.96 -17.28
C GLN A 180 -0.47 2.73 -17.14
N LEU A 181 -1.49 2.14 -16.49
CA LEU A 181 -2.74 2.82 -16.18
C LEU A 181 -2.48 4.09 -15.37
N GLN A 182 -1.67 4.01 -14.32
CA GLN A 182 -1.33 5.17 -13.50
C GLN A 182 -0.64 6.27 -14.32
N VAL A 183 0.33 5.91 -15.15
CA VAL A 183 1.05 6.87 -16.01
C VAL A 183 0.10 7.54 -17.00
N VAL A 184 -0.72 6.76 -17.71
CA VAL A 184 -1.64 7.32 -18.71
C VAL A 184 -2.73 8.17 -18.07
N CYS A 185 -3.29 7.74 -16.94
CA CYS A 185 -4.25 8.56 -16.20
C CYS A 185 -3.62 9.87 -15.69
N TYR A 186 -2.39 9.82 -15.16
CA TYR A 186 -1.68 11.02 -14.71
C TYR A 186 -1.50 12.02 -15.87
N GLN A 187 -1.01 11.55 -17.02
CA GLN A 187 -0.82 12.38 -18.20
C GLN A 187 -2.13 12.94 -18.74
N LEU A 188 -3.19 12.13 -18.76
CA LEU A 188 -4.52 12.58 -19.12
C LEU A 188 -4.96 13.75 -18.22
N TRP A 189 -4.83 13.60 -16.90
CA TRP A 189 -5.20 14.66 -15.97
C TRP A 189 -4.36 15.93 -16.11
N GLU A 190 -3.06 15.83 -16.36
CA GLU A 190 -2.22 17.00 -16.65
C GLU A 190 -2.71 17.75 -17.89
N ARG A 191 -2.99 17.04 -19.00
CA ARG A 191 -3.50 17.65 -20.23
C ARG A 191 -4.85 18.32 -20.04
N LEU A 192 -5.77 17.65 -19.33
CA LEU A 192 -7.09 18.20 -19.03
C LEU A 192 -7.01 19.45 -18.16
N ALA A 193 -6.05 19.53 -17.23
CA ALA A 193 -5.85 20.70 -16.39
C ALA A 193 -5.28 21.90 -17.16
N GLU A 194 -4.41 21.68 -18.14
CA GLU A 194 -3.86 22.74 -19.00
C GLU A 194 -4.94 23.40 -19.89
N GLY A 195 -5.93 22.62 -20.31
CA GLY A 195 -7.02 23.06 -21.18
C GLY A 195 -8.31 23.46 -20.45
N ALA A 196 -8.34 23.46 -19.11
CA ALA A 196 -9.56 23.71 -18.36
C ALA A 196 -10.03 25.18 -18.48
N GLU A 197 -11.25 25.39 -18.96
CA GLU A 197 -11.89 26.71 -19.14
C GLU A 197 -12.88 27.04 -18.02
N GLY A 198 -13.20 26.10 -17.11
CA GLY A 198 -14.07 26.39 -15.96
C GLY A 198 -14.59 25.17 -15.19
N PRO A 199 -15.60 25.35 -14.33
CA PRO A 199 -16.16 24.28 -13.48
C PRO A 199 -17.12 23.31 -14.22
N ASP A 200 -17.57 23.64 -15.43
CA ASP A 200 -18.51 22.83 -16.23
C ASP A 200 -17.81 22.22 -17.46
N GLU A 201 -16.71 21.52 -17.22
CA GLU A 201 -15.99 20.80 -18.27
C GLU A 201 -16.83 19.64 -18.84
N PRO A 202 -16.80 19.40 -20.17
CA PRO A 202 -17.50 18.27 -20.76
C PRO A 202 -16.89 16.93 -20.31
N PRO A 203 -17.67 15.83 -20.40
CA PRO A 203 -17.16 14.49 -20.15
C PRO A 203 -15.91 14.18 -20.98
N ILE A 204 -14.99 13.39 -20.42
CA ILE A 204 -13.75 12.98 -21.09
C ILE A 204 -14.12 12.16 -22.33
N SER A 205 -13.67 12.63 -23.49
CA SER A 205 -14.00 12.13 -24.83
C SER A 205 -12.85 11.33 -25.43
N PHE A 206 -13.07 10.74 -26.62
CA PHE A 206 -12.00 10.06 -27.36
C PHE A 206 -10.89 11.01 -27.82
N GLU A 207 -11.20 12.29 -28.05
CA GLU A 207 -10.22 13.30 -28.46
C GLU A 207 -9.22 13.58 -27.33
N ASP A 208 -9.65 13.47 -26.07
CA ASP A 208 -8.80 13.68 -24.90
C ASP A 208 -7.80 12.53 -24.67
N LEU A 209 -8.03 11.37 -25.30
CA LEU A 209 -7.11 10.22 -25.26
C LEU A 209 -5.98 10.33 -26.28
N ALA A 210 -6.18 11.06 -27.39
CA ALA A 210 -5.22 11.23 -28.48
C ALA A 210 -4.00 12.08 -28.08
#